data_AF-A0A0G4GJ43-F1
#
_entry.id   AF-A0A0G4GJ43-F1
#
_cell.length_a   1.000
_cell.length_b   1.000
_cell.length_c   1.000
_cell.angle_alpha   90.00
_cell.angle_beta   90.00
_cell.angle_gamma   90.00
#
_symmetry.space_group_name_H-M   'P 1'
#
loop_
_entity.id
_entity.type
_entity.pdbx_description
1 polymer ?
#
loop_
_entity_poly.entity_id
_entity_poly.type
_entity_poly.pdbx_seq_one_letter_code
_entity_poly.pdbx_strand_id
1 'polypeptide(L)'
;MQPTGAAPSSRPPSPALFQPADLFDLSLPISKMAAMAMATDEAKRAALRSQLATRTRQQELLGHTAETVNSTLLNAVEQHIEKALNRLGLADVLAFDIGGDVEAGLKAVYVLERGSGEEWRVMGRFLRMAFIYRLTPNTTRPLRLSADSLPTGTAFHQLPLTMAIYKIIGQQLTYAGTSLVLQQADNGAYRIGNQFFRVVSLGELPMGYRYAEGYKRTDLAIRRGVRLFPSFSAFLLGRVLRWWSDEDGVGDKTVLAAHVYRGDPRYGRLLTDTITEDLGIAIDYRDDRGDLNDAHPIDCRFVIVSGFRCNKTVAVNLRVGLAEIVLRTTEASVADRSRSLAVRFPISEPL
;
A
#
# COMPACT_ATOMS: atom_id res chain seq x y z
N MET A 1 -35.04 -33.60 -60.18
CA MET A 1 -35.55 -32.88 -59.00
C MET A 1 -34.79 -33.37 -57.78
N GLN A 2 -33.92 -32.53 -57.23
CA GLN A 2 -33.12 -32.82 -56.03
C GLN A 2 -34.01 -32.75 -54.77
N PRO A 3 -33.85 -33.64 -53.79
CA PRO A 3 -34.39 -33.42 -52.45
C PRO A 3 -33.37 -32.66 -51.58
N THR A 4 -33.89 -31.62 -50.96
CA THR A 4 -33.26 -30.65 -50.06
C THR A 4 -32.69 -31.32 -48.81
N GLY A 5 -31.42 -31.07 -48.50
CA GLY A 5 -30.78 -31.50 -47.25
C GLY A 5 -31.28 -30.68 -46.06
N ALA A 6 -31.67 -31.37 -44.99
CA ALA A 6 -31.98 -30.77 -43.69
C ALA A 6 -30.68 -30.61 -42.88
N ALA A 7 -30.48 -29.42 -42.31
CA ALA A 7 -29.36 -29.09 -41.44
C ALA A 7 -29.48 -29.75 -40.05
N PRO A 8 -28.37 -30.17 -39.41
CA PRO A 8 -28.40 -30.69 -38.05
C PRO A 8 -28.56 -29.55 -37.03
N SER A 9 -29.61 -29.63 -36.23
CA SER A 9 -29.86 -28.75 -35.08
C SER A 9 -28.80 -29.00 -34.00
N SER A 10 -27.83 -28.08 -33.87
CA SER A 10 -26.87 -28.05 -32.78
C SER A 10 -27.57 -27.67 -31.46
N ARG A 11 -27.88 -28.67 -30.65
CA ARG A 11 -28.30 -28.51 -29.26
C ARG A 11 -27.19 -27.77 -28.48
N PRO A 12 -27.47 -26.67 -27.77
CA PRO A 12 -26.46 -26.06 -26.91
C PRO A 12 -26.06 -27.05 -25.80
N PRO A 13 -24.78 -27.12 -25.42
CA PRO A 13 -24.37 -27.95 -24.31
C PRO A 13 -25.11 -27.49 -23.05
N SER A 14 -25.75 -28.45 -22.36
CA SER A 14 -26.36 -28.19 -21.06
C SER A 14 -25.36 -27.52 -20.13
N PRO A 15 -25.78 -26.56 -19.27
CA PRO A 15 -24.88 -25.96 -18.30
C PRO A 15 -24.32 -27.07 -17.42
N ALA A 16 -23.02 -27.03 -17.15
CA ALA A 16 -22.40 -27.95 -16.21
C ALA A 16 -23.15 -27.84 -14.87
N LEU A 17 -23.78 -28.93 -14.46
CA LEU A 17 -24.31 -29.12 -13.12
C LEU A 17 -23.16 -28.92 -12.13
N PHE A 18 -23.26 -27.88 -11.30
CA PHE A 18 -22.62 -27.69 -10.00
C PHE A 18 -21.26 -28.38 -9.81
N GLN A 19 -20.18 -27.61 -9.85
CA GLN A 19 -18.88 -28.11 -9.37
C GLN A 19 -18.94 -28.23 -7.83
N PRO A 20 -18.38 -29.31 -7.23
CA PRO A 20 -18.32 -29.47 -5.77
C PRO A 20 -17.60 -28.34 -5.04
N ALA A 21 -16.78 -27.56 -5.76
CA ALA A 21 -16.06 -26.39 -5.25
C ALA A 21 -16.99 -25.22 -4.86
N ASP A 22 -18.21 -25.15 -5.41
CA ASP A 22 -19.18 -24.10 -5.07
C ASP A 22 -20.00 -24.42 -3.81
N LEU A 23 -19.83 -25.61 -3.22
CA LEU A 23 -20.73 -26.11 -2.18
C LEU A 23 -20.45 -25.57 -0.76
N PHE A 24 -19.34 -24.86 -0.54
CA PHE A 24 -19.09 -24.15 0.70
C PHE A 24 -18.31 -22.87 0.42
N ASP A 25 -18.98 -21.73 0.30
CA ASP A 25 -18.29 -20.44 0.39
C ASP A 25 -17.71 -20.29 1.80
N LEU A 26 -16.43 -20.64 1.93
CA LEU A 26 -15.69 -20.58 3.18
C LEU A 26 -15.28 -19.15 3.55
N SER A 27 -15.57 -18.14 2.73
CA SER A 27 -15.14 -16.75 2.98
C SER A 27 -15.64 -16.24 4.34
N LEU A 28 -16.93 -16.35 4.63
CA LEU A 28 -17.50 -15.89 5.90
C LEU A 28 -16.99 -16.68 7.12
N PRO A 29 -16.93 -18.03 7.09
CA PRO A 29 -16.24 -18.79 8.12
C PRO A 29 -14.77 -18.38 8.32
N ILE A 30 -14.02 -18.15 7.24
CA ILE A 30 -12.61 -17.75 7.28
C ILE A 30 -12.46 -16.37 7.93
N SER A 31 -13.25 -15.36 7.54
CA SER A 31 -13.21 -14.03 8.17
C SER A 31 -13.54 -14.09 9.67
N LYS A 32 -14.50 -14.95 10.07
CA LYS A 32 -14.82 -15.16 11.50
C LYS A 32 -13.66 -15.80 12.25
N MET A 33 -13.05 -16.84 11.69
CA MET A 33 -11.87 -17.50 12.27
C MET A 33 -10.68 -16.54 12.34
N ALA A 34 -10.49 -15.69 11.34
CA ALA A 34 -9.46 -14.65 11.29
C ALA A 34 -9.64 -13.63 12.43
N ALA A 35 -10.88 -13.18 12.68
CA ALA A 35 -11.20 -12.33 13.82
C ALA A 35 -10.93 -13.00 15.17
N MET A 36 -11.17 -14.31 15.29
CA MET A 36 -10.84 -15.08 16.49
C MET A 36 -9.33 -15.25 16.67
N ALA A 37 -8.58 -15.51 15.58
CA ALA A 37 -7.12 -15.66 15.60
C ALA A 37 -6.42 -14.38 16.07
N MET A 38 -7.00 -13.22 15.73
CA MET A 38 -6.47 -11.91 16.09
C MET A 38 -7.15 -11.27 17.32
N ALA A 39 -7.99 -12.04 18.04
CA ALA A 39 -8.66 -11.55 19.22
C ALA A 39 -7.67 -11.23 20.36
N THR A 40 -7.93 -10.14 21.08
CA THR A 40 -7.16 -9.74 22.26
C THR A 40 -7.37 -10.69 23.45
N ASP A 41 -8.50 -11.40 23.45
CA ASP A 41 -8.91 -12.36 24.46
C ASP A 41 -8.33 -13.76 24.17
N GLU A 42 -7.52 -14.29 25.09
CA GLU A 42 -6.95 -15.64 24.99
C GLU A 42 -8.04 -16.71 24.94
N ALA A 43 -9.18 -16.53 25.61
CA ALA A 43 -10.27 -17.51 25.58
C ALA A 43 -10.84 -17.67 24.17
N LYS A 44 -10.93 -16.57 23.39
CA LYS A 44 -11.36 -16.62 21.98
C LYS A 44 -10.34 -17.31 21.08
N ARG A 45 -9.04 -17.08 21.30
CA ARG A 45 -7.97 -17.78 20.58
C ARG A 45 -7.93 -19.27 20.93
N ALA A 46 -8.10 -19.62 22.21
CA ALA A 46 -8.22 -21.01 22.65
C ALA A 46 -9.46 -21.70 22.06
N ALA A 47 -10.60 -21.00 21.97
CA ALA A 47 -11.80 -21.51 21.33
C ALA A 47 -11.58 -21.79 19.83
N LEU A 48 -10.84 -20.94 19.10
CA LEU A 48 -10.46 -21.20 17.71
C LEU A 48 -9.63 -22.50 17.61
N ARG A 49 -8.58 -22.62 18.42
CA ARG A 49 -7.71 -23.82 18.42
C ARG A 49 -8.50 -25.09 18.72
N SER A 50 -9.45 -25.02 19.67
CA SER A 50 -10.36 -26.12 19.98
C SER A 50 -11.31 -26.46 18.82
N GLN A 51 -11.84 -25.45 18.10
CA GLN A 51 -12.67 -25.67 16.92
C GLN A 51 -11.89 -26.33 15.79
N LEU A 52 -10.65 -25.91 15.54
CA LEU A 52 -9.76 -26.54 14.56
C LEU A 52 -9.52 -28.01 14.92
N ALA A 53 -9.10 -28.29 16.16
CA ALA A 53 -8.87 -29.66 16.62
C ALA A 53 -10.13 -30.54 16.55
N THR A 54 -11.28 -30.00 16.93
CA THR A 54 -12.57 -30.72 16.90
C THR A 54 -13.01 -31.05 15.49
N ARG A 55 -12.87 -30.09 14.56
CA ARG A 55 -13.20 -30.28 13.14
C ARG A 55 -12.33 -31.36 12.52
N THR A 56 -11.03 -31.36 12.82
CA THR A 56 -10.10 -32.41 12.39
C THR A 56 -10.57 -33.78 12.89
N ARG A 57 -10.90 -33.92 14.18
CA ARG A 57 -11.42 -35.19 14.75
C ARG A 57 -12.74 -35.65 14.13
N GLN A 58 -13.68 -34.74 13.87
CA GLN A 58 -14.96 -35.10 13.24
C GLN A 58 -14.78 -35.64 11.83
N GLN A 59 -13.85 -35.06 11.07
CA GLN A 59 -13.54 -35.50 9.71
C GLN A 59 -12.75 -36.81 9.70
N GLU A 60 -11.89 -37.04 10.70
CA GLU A 60 -11.27 -38.35 10.95
C GLU A 60 -12.31 -39.46 11.16
N LEU A 61 -13.37 -39.17 11.92
CA LEU A 61 -14.49 -40.10 12.11
C LEU A 61 -15.26 -40.40 10.81
N LEU A 62 -15.17 -39.52 9.81
CA LEU A 62 -15.75 -39.70 8.48
C LEU A 62 -14.78 -40.35 7.47
N GLY A 63 -13.59 -40.76 7.92
CA GLY A 63 -12.58 -41.43 7.10
C GLY A 63 -11.57 -40.51 6.41
N HIS A 64 -11.59 -39.21 6.69
CA HIS A 64 -10.58 -38.28 6.19
C HIS A 64 -9.35 -38.24 7.09
N THR A 65 -8.14 -38.16 6.54
CA THR A 65 -6.94 -37.99 7.37
C THR A 65 -6.84 -36.56 7.91
N ALA A 66 -6.25 -36.36 9.09
CA ALA A 66 -5.96 -35.03 9.63
C ALA A 66 -5.23 -34.12 8.62
N GLU A 67 -4.30 -34.70 7.87
CA GLU A 67 -3.53 -34.04 6.82
C GLU A 67 -4.42 -33.54 5.68
N THR A 68 -5.42 -34.34 5.25
CA THR A 68 -6.37 -33.94 4.20
C THR A 68 -7.26 -32.79 4.67
N VAL A 69 -7.68 -32.81 5.93
CA VAL A 69 -8.53 -31.75 6.50
C VAL A 69 -7.77 -30.45 6.66
N ASN A 70 -6.55 -30.53 7.20
CA ASN A 70 -5.69 -29.36 7.38
C ASN A 70 -5.27 -28.76 6.05
N SER A 71 -4.90 -29.57 5.05
CA SER A 71 -4.57 -29.09 3.70
C SER A 71 -5.78 -28.45 3.01
N THR A 72 -6.99 -29.01 3.15
CA THR A 72 -8.20 -28.40 2.58
C THR A 72 -8.47 -27.01 3.19
N LEU A 73 -8.35 -26.88 4.51
CA LEU A 73 -8.56 -25.60 5.18
C LEU A 73 -7.45 -24.59 4.86
N LEU A 74 -6.20 -25.04 4.82
CA LEU A 74 -5.04 -24.24 4.44
C LEU A 74 -5.21 -23.69 3.02
N ASN A 75 -5.56 -24.55 2.05
CA ASN A 75 -5.81 -24.16 0.67
C ASN A 75 -6.92 -23.10 0.58
N ALA A 76 -8.00 -23.26 1.35
CA ALA A 76 -9.09 -22.27 1.37
C ALA A 76 -8.63 -20.91 1.93
N VAL A 77 -7.78 -20.91 2.96
CA VAL A 77 -7.18 -19.68 3.52
C VAL A 77 -6.21 -19.03 2.53
N GLU A 78 -5.36 -19.80 1.86
CA GLU A 78 -4.44 -19.31 0.83
C GLU A 78 -5.18 -18.68 -0.35
N GLN A 79 -6.23 -19.33 -0.85
CA GLN A 79 -7.08 -18.78 -1.91
C GLN A 79 -7.75 -17.47 -1.48
N HIS A 80 -8.18 -17.37 -0.22
CA HIS A 80 -8.78 -16.15 0.33
C HIS A 80 -7.76 -15.00 0.41
N ILE A 81 -6.52 -15.29 0.82
CA ILE A 81 -5.41 -14.33 0.83
C ILE A 81 -5.11 -13.85 -0.60
N GLU A 82 -4.97 -14.78 -1.56
CA GLU A 82 -4.68 -14.44 -2.95
C GLU A 82 -5.81 -13.58 -3.57
N LYS A 83 -7.07 -13.96 -3.35
CA LYS A 83 -8.24 -13.18 -3.78
C LYS A 83 -8.23 -11.78 -3.18
N ALA A 84 -7.89 -11.65 -1.89
CA ALA A 84 -7.80 -10.36 -1.23
C ALA A 84 -6.64 -9.51 -1.79
N LEU A 85 -5.45 -10.07 -1.99
CA LEU A 85 -4.31 -9.38 -2.59
C LEU A 85 -4.62 -8.89 -4.02
N ASN A 86 -5.27 -9.71 -4.84
CA ASN A 86 -5.69 -9.34 -6.19
C ASN A 86 -6.72 -8.22 -6.16
N ARG A 87 -7.77 -8.34 -5.34
CA ARG A 87 -8.80 -7.30 -5.18
C ARG A 87 -8.22 -5.96 -4.73
N LEU A 88 -7.21 -5.99 -3.87
CA LEU A 88 -6.54 -4.80 -3.34
C LEU A 88 -5.45 -4.25 -4.29
N GLY A 89 -5.13 -4.96 -5.37
CA GLY A 89 -4.05 -4.61 -6.29
C GLY A 89 -2.68 -4.65 -5.61
N LEU A 90 -2.42 -5.70 -4.83
CA LEU A 90 -1.17 -5.91 -4.07
C LEU A 90 -0.38 -7.14 -4.50
N ALA A 91 -0.95 -8.02 -5.32
CA ALA A 91 -0.36 -9.31 -5.68
C ALA A 91 1.05 -9.19 -6.30
N ASP A 92 1.35 -8.07 -6.95
CA ASP A 92 2.66 -7.78 -7.52
C ASP A 92 3.69 -7.27 -6.50
N VAL A 93 3.29 -6.83 -5.31
CA VAL A 93 4.21 -6.18 -4.34
C VAL A 93 4.20 -6.79 -2.95
N LEU A 94 3.21 -7.59 -2.59
CA LEU A 94 3.05 -8.14 -1.25
C LEU A 94 2.63 -9.60 -1.31
N ALA A 95 3.26 -10.41 -0.47
CA ALA A 95 2.88 -11.79 -0.21
C ALA A 95 3.02 -12.10 1.29
N PHE A 96 2.28 -13.08 1.78
CA PHE A 96 2.42 -13.58 3.15
C PHE A 96 3.07 -14.96 3.12
N ASP A 97 4.07 -15.15 3.98
CA ASP A 97 4.62 -16.45 4.28
C ASP A 97 3.95 -16.99 5.54
N ILE A 98 3.12 -18.01 5.36
CA ILE A 98 2.30 -18.61 6.42
C ILE A 98 2.84 -19.97 6.88
N GLY A 99 3.93 -20.47 6.30
CA GLY A 99 4.59 -21.71 6.75
C GLY A 99 3.73 -22.97 6.76
N GLY A 100 2.61 -23.00 6.03
CA GLY A 100 1.62 -24.09 6.09
C GLY A 100 0.75 -24.10 7.35
N ASP A 101 0.78 -23.03 8.15
CA ASP A 101 0.02 -22.88 9.38
C ASP A 101 -1.30 -22.13 9.11
N VAL A 102 -2.42 -22.75 9.48
CA VAL A 102 -3.77 -22.19 9.30
C VAL A 102 -3.99 -20.95 10.18
N GLU A 103 -3.53 -20.95 11.44
CA GLU A 103 -3.63 -19.80 12.33
C GLU A 103 -2.81 -18.62 11.78
N ALA A 104 -1.63 -18.88 11.24
CA ALA A 104 -0.80 -17.90 10.52
C ALA A 104 -1.52 -17.30 9.31
N GLY A 105 -2.12 -18.14 8.46
CA GLY A 105 -2.92 -17.69 7.33
C GLY A 105 -4.14 -16.86 7.75
N LEU A 106 -4.83 -17.26 8.81
CA LEU A 106 -5.96 -16.52 9.38
C LEU A 106 -5.55 -15.13 9.90
N LYS A 107 -4.34 -14.97 10.47
CA LYS A 107 -3.80 -13.65 10.84
C LYS A 107 -3.59 -12.78 9.59
N ALA A 108 -3.04 -13.34 8.51
CA ALA A 108 -2.85 -12.60 7.25
C ALA A 108 -4.20 -12.16 6.66
N VAL A 109 -5.21 -13.04 6.67
CA VAL A 109 -6.59 -12.71 6.26
C VAL A 109 -7.12 -11.52 7.06
N TYR A 110 -7.01 -11.57 8.39
CA TYR A 110 -7.48 -10.49 9.25
C TYR A 110 -6.84 -9.16 8.87
N VAL A 111 -5.52 -9.14 8.70
CA VAL A 111 -4.75 -7.93 8.34
C VAL A 111 -5.21 -7.34 7.00
N LEU A 112 -5.47 -8.19 6.01
CA LEU A 112 -5.98 -7.78 4.69
C LEU A 112 -7.43 -7.25 4.77
N GLU A 113 -8.26 -7.78 5.67
CA GLU A 113 -9.66 -7.39 5.84
C GLU A 113 -9.88 -6.15 6.70
N ARG A 114 -8.90 -5.73 7.52
CA ARG A 114 -9.05 -4.51 8.34
C ARG A 114 -9.06 -3.22 7.53
N GLY A 115 -8.49 -3.23 6.33
CA GLY A 115 -8.52 -2.11 5.38
C GLY A 115 -9.87 -1.92 4.72
N SER A 116 -10.30 -0.66 4.54
CA SER A 116 -11.43 -0.31 3.65
C SER A 116 -11.13 -0.60 2.18
N GLY A 117 -9.86 -0.90 1.89
CA GLY A 117 -9.28 -1.10 0.57
C GLY A 117 -8.41 0.08 0.14
N GLU A 118 -8.75 1.29 0.59
CA GLU A 118 -7.99 2.50 0.27
C GLU A 118 -6.61 2.52 0.93
N GLU A 119 -6.53 2.19 2.23
CA GLU A 119 -5.26 2.16 2.96
C GLU A 119 -4.28 1.19 2.29
N TRP A 120 -4.77 0.01 1.93
CA TRP A 120 -3.98 -1.00 1.23
C TRP A 120 -3.57 -0.56 -0.18
N ARG A 121 -4.46 0.05 -0.95
CA ARG A 121 -4.14 0.58 -2.29
C ARG A 121 -3.02 1.61 -2.22
N VAL A 122 -3.06 2.49 -1.23
CA VAL A 122 -2.03 3.51 -1.00
C VAL A 122 -0.71 2.89 -0.54
N MET A 123 -0.75 1.90 0.36
CA MET A 123 0.45 1.14 0.75
C MET A 123 1.05 0.35 -0.41
N GLY A 124 0.23 -0.18 -1.33
CA GLY A 124 0.70 -0.80 -2.55
C GLY A 124 1.44 0.17 -3.47
N ARG A 125 0.95 1.41 -3.62
CA ARG A 125 1.65 2.49 -4.35
C ARG A 125 2.99 2.81 -3.69
N PHE A 126 2.99 2.97 -2.36
CA PHE A 126 4.20 3.19 -1.59
C PHE A 126 5.22 2.05 -1.77
N LEU A 127 4.79 0.78 -1.69
CA LEU A 127 5.66 -0.38 -1.88
C LEU A 127 6.29 -0.43 -3.28
N ARG A 128 5.52 -0.13 -4.33
CA ARG A 128 6.07 -0.05 -5.70
C ARG A 128 7.17 1.00 -5.80
N MET A 129 6.95 2.16 -5.19
CA MET A 129 7.97 3.20 -5.11
C MET A 129 9.17 2.72 -4.27
N ALA A 130 8.93 2.08 -3.12
CA ALA A 130 9.99 1.53 -2.27
C ALA A 130 10.87 0.51 -3.01
N PHE A 131 10.31 -0.32 -3.89
CA PHE A 131 11.08 -1.22 -4.76
C PHE A 131 11.94 -0.47 -5.77
N ILE A 132 11.38 0.53 -6.46
CA ILE A 132 12.13 1.35 -7.44
C ILE A 132 13.28 2.10 -6.75
N TYR A 133 13.01 2.64 -5.56
CA TYR A 133 13.98 3.34 -4.71
C TYR A 133 14.84 2.41 -3.84
N ARG A 134 14.79 1.08 -4.07
CA ARG A 134 15.63 0.06 -3.42
C ARG A 134 15.59 0.06 -1.89
N LEU A 135 14.48 0.44 -1.29
CA LEU A 135 14.29 0.46 0.18
C LEU A 135 14.07 -0.95 0.79
N THR A 136 14.13 -2.00 -0.03
CA THR A 136 13.87 -3.40 0.33
C THR A 136 15.13 -4.23 0.11
N PRO A 137 16.22 -4.00 0.88
CA PRO A 137 17.47 -4.71 0.64
C PRO A 137 17.23 -6.21 0.76
N ASN A 138 17.85 -6.99 -0.13
CA ASN A 138 17.80 -8.45 -0.11
C ASN A 138 16.42 -9.08 -0.35
N THR A 139 15.40 -8.30 -0.71
CA THR A 139 14.08 -8.85 -1.03
C THR A 139 13.79 -8.70 -2.52
N THR A 140 13.45 -9.81 -3.15
CA THR A 140 12.84 -9.78 -4.49
C THR A 140 11.37 -9.43 -4.34
N ARG A 141 10.84 -8.69 -5.31
CA ARG A 141 9.40 -8.41 -5.39
C ARG A 141 8.65 -9.72 -5.68
N PRO A 142 7.54 -10.05 -4.97
CA PRO A 142 6.85 -9.27 -3.94
C PRO A 142 7.50 -9.35 -2.54
N LEU A 143 7.27 -8.34 -1.71
CA LEU A 143 7.71 -8.30 -0.31
C LEU A 143 7.00 -9.41 0.46
N ARG A 144 7.77 -10.37 1.00
CA ARG A 144 7.23 -11.50 1.78
C ARG A 144 7.19 -11.13 3.25
N LEU A 145 5.99 -11.11 3.82
CA LEU A 145 5.78 -10.89 5.25
C LEU A 145 5.52 -12.22 5.96
N SER A 146 6.35 -12.56 6.94
CA SER A 146 6.07 -13.70 7.82
C SER A 146 4.85 -13.41 8.69
N ALA A 147 3.97 -14.38 8.84
CA ALA A 147 2.83 -14.30 9.74
C ALA A 147 3.22 -14.04 11.21
N ASP A 148 4.43 -14.43 11.62
CA ASP A 148 4.96 -14.21 12.97
C ASP A 148 5.34 -12.74 13.22
N SER A 149 5.60 -11.98 12.15
CA SER A 149 5.85 -10.54 12.22
C SER A 149 4.56 -9.71 12.30
N LEU A 150 3.39 -10.34 12.12
CA LEU A 150 2.13 -9.64 12.16
C LEU A 150 1.80 -9.23 13.61
N PRO A 151 1.44 -7.96 13.82
CA PRO A 151 1.12 -7.48 15.15
C PRO A 151 -0.17 -8.13 15.65
N THR A 152 -0.33 -8.21 16.96
CA THR A 152 -1.58 -8.63 17.59
C THR A 152 -2.74 -7.67 17.23
N GLY A 153 -3.98 -8.15 17.34
CA GLY A 153 -5.17 -7.33 17.04
C GLY A 153 -5.22 -6.01 17.83
N THR A 154 -4.64 -5.97 19.05
CA THR A 154 -4.47 -4.76 19.87
C THR A 154 -3.78 -3.61 19.13
N ALA A 155 -2.81 -3.89 18.26
CA ALA A 155 -2.08 -2.85 17.54
C ALA A 155 -2.99 -2.06 16.59
N PHE A 156 -4.00 -2.72 16.01
CA PHE A 156 -5.00 -2.08 15.14
C PHE A 156 -6.05 -1.25 15.92
N HIS A 157 -6.03 -1.33 17.25
CA HIS A 157 -6.81 -0.46 18.13
C HIS A 157 -6.00 0.73 18.66
N GLN A 158 -4.67 0.57 18.77
CA GLN A 158 -3.78 1.59 19.32
C GLN A 158 -3.27 2.57 18.26
N LEU A 159 -3.12 2.13 17.01
CA LEU A 159 -2.60 2.94 15.91
C LEU A 159 -3.68 3.20 14.86
N PRO A 160 -3.64 4.36 14.19
CA PRO A 160 -4.37 4.55 12.94
C PRO A 160 -4.01 3.44 11.95
N LEU A 161 -5.01 2.97 11.21
CA LEU A 161 -4.87 1.77 10.39
C LEU A 161 -3.69 1.84 9.39
N THR A 162 -3.49 2.97 8.72
CA THR A 162 -2.37 3.15 7.78
C THR A 162 -1.01 3.06 8.48
N MET A 163 -0.91 3.56 9.71
CA MET A 163 0.30 3.45 10.53
C MET A 163 0.50 2.02 11.02
N ALA A 164 -0.58 1.31 11.40
CA ALA A 164 -0.52 -0.10 11.77
C ALA A 164 -0.02 -0.95 10.60
N ILE A 165 -0.57 -0.77 9.39
CA ILE A 165 -0.14 -1.47 8.17
C ILE A 165 1.33 -1.15 7.86
N TYR A 166 1.70 0.14 7.89
CA TYR A 166 3.10 0.52 7.67
C TYR A 166 4.04 -0.09 8.72
N LYS A 167 3.62 -0.21 9.98
CA LYS A 167 4.47 -0.83 11.03
C LYS A 167 4.82 -2.28 10.71
N ILE A 168 3.97 -2.99 9.96
CA ILE A 168 4.24 -4.35 9.48
C ILE A 168 5.29 -4.31 8.36
N ILE A 169 5.02 -3.49 7.34
CA ILE A 169 5.86 -3.40 6.13
C ILE A 169 7.23 -2.79 6.44
N GLY A 170 7.26 -1.72 7.23
CA GLY A 170 8.45 -0.92 7.54
C GLY A 170 9.55 -1.69 8.28
N GLN A 171 9.23 -2.82 8.91
CA GLN A 171 10.23 -3.72 9.48
C GLN A 171 11.16 -4.33 8.42
N GLN A 172 10.66 -4.49 7.20
CA GLN A 172 11.41 -5.04 6.07
C GLN A 172 12.08 -3.95 5.21
N LEU A 173 11.98 -2.69 5.63
CA LEU A 173 12.48 -1.55 4.87
C LEU A 173 13.73 -0.96 5.52
N THR A 174 14.71 -0.59 4.70
CA THR A 174 15.90 0.16 5.13
C THR A 174 16.26 1.25 4.14
N TYR A 175 16.97 2.26 4.61
CA TYR A 175 17.58 3.29 3.78
C TYR A 175 18.99 3.60 4.31
N ALA A 176 20.01 3.46 3.47
CA ALA A 176 21.42 3.64 3.80
C ALA A 176 21.81 2.89 5.08
N GLY A 177 21.40 1.63 5.18
CA GLY A 177 21.60 0.77 6.36
C GLY A 177 20.74 1.12 7.58
N THR A 178 19.93 2.18 7.53
CA THR A 178 19.04 2.59 8.62
C THR A 178 17.68 1.93 8.45
N SER A 179 17.20 1.20 9.47
CA SER A 179 15.85 0.62 9.47
C SER A 179 14.76 1.70 9.39
N LEU A 180 13.75 1.46 8.56
CA LEU A 180 12.57 2.32 8.40
C LEU A 180 11.36 1.81 9.20
N VAL A 181 11.60 1.06 10.28
CA VAL A 181 10.55 0.63 11.21
C VAL A 181 9.89 1.84 11.88
N LEU A 182 8.57 1.79 12.05
CA LEU A 182 7.82 2.79 12.80
C LEU A 182 8.03 2.58 14.31
N GLN A 183 8.56 3.61 14.96
CA GLN A 183 8.79 3.67 16.39
C GLN A 183 7.94 4.77 17.02
N GLN A 184 7.51 4.57 18.26
CA GLN A 184 6.81 5.55 19.08
C GLN A 184 7.71 5.87 20.28
N ALA A 185 7.85 7.15 20.60
CA ALA A 185 8.56 7.64 21.77
C ALA A 185 7.57 7.92 22.92
N ASP A 186 8.07 7.99 24.15
CA ASP A 186 7.25 8.18 25.36
C ASP A 186 6.46 9.50 25.37
N ASN A 187 6.94 10.51 24.65
CA ASN A 187 6.26 11.79 24.49
C ASN A 187 5.15 11.79 23.42
N GLY A 188 4.77 10.62 22.91
CA GLY A 188 3.76 10.47 21.85
C GLY A 188 4.26 10.85 20.44
N ALA A 189 5.52 11.25 20.28
CA ALA A 189 6.12 11.44 18.97
C ALA A 189 6.41 10.09 18.31
N TYR A 190 6.46 10.11 16.98
CA TYR A 190 6.79 8.94 16.17
C TYR A 190 8.08 9.18 15.40
N ARG A 191 8.73 8.08 15.03
CA ARG A 191 9.97 8.07 14.27
C ARG A 191 9.96 6.96 13.22
N ILE A 192 10.48 7.28 12.04
CA ILE A 192 10.83 6.32 10.98
C ILE A 192 12.25 6.66 10.49
N GLY A 193 13.20 5.73 10.59
CA GLY A 193 14.59 6.01 10.23
C GLY A 193 15.16 7.16 11.07
N ASN A 194 15.58 8.26 10.47
CA ASN A 194 16.00 9.49 11.16
C ASN A 194 14.92 10.59 11.16
N GLN A 195 13.67 10.24 10.87
CA GLN A 195 12.58 11.18 10.67
C GLN A 195 11.60 11.17 11.85
N PHE A 196 11.62 12.24 12.64
CA PHE A 196 10.67 12.48 13.72
C PHE A 196 9.43 13.21 13.21
N PHE A 197 8.26 12.84 13.72
CA PHE A 197 6.99 13.47 13.41
C PHE A 197 5.98 13.25 14.53
N ARG A 198 4.86 13.98 14.47
CA ARG A 198 3.70 13.75 15.32
C ARG A 198 2.43 13.70 14.49
N VAL A 199 1.44 13.02 15.03
CA VAL A 199 0.07 13.09 14.53
C VAL A 199 -0.52 14.44 14.89
N VAL A 200 -1.28 15.04 13.97
CA VAL A 200 -2.07 16.25 14.21
C VAL A 200 -3.53 15.82 14.23
N SER A 201 -4.18 15.94 15.39
CA SER A 201 -5.58 15.58 15.52
C SER A 201 -6.49 16.58 14.78
N LEU A 202 -7.69 16.16 14.39
CA LEU A 202 -8.67 17.04 13.74
C LEU A 202 -8.99 18.29 14.58
N GLY A 203 -9.02 18.17 15.91
CA GLY A 203 -9.28 19.29 16.83
C GLY A 203 -8.16 20.30 16.95
N GLU A 204 -6.94 19.97 16.50
CA GLU A 204 -5.82 20.92 16.44
C GLU A 204 -5.87 21.77 15.16
N LEU A 205 -6.57 21.32 14.12
CA LEU A 205 -6.66 22.06 12.86
C LEU A 205 -7.63 23.25 13.04
N PRO A 206 -7.23 24.47 12.62
CA PRO A 206 -8.14 25.62 12.64
C PRO A 206 -9.45 25.35 11.90
N MET A 207 -10.52 26.03 12.30
CA MET A 207 -11.80 25.93 11.60
C MET A 207 -11.64 26.38 10.14
N GLY A 208 -12.15 25.59 9.19
CA GLY A 208 -11.99 25.85 7.76
C GLY A 208 -10.59 25.54 7.21
N TYR A 209 -9.72 24.89 8.00
CA TYR A 209 -8.41 24.48 7.49
C TYR A 209 -8.56 23.44 6.37
N ARG A 210 -7.83 23.62 5.27
CA ARG A 210 -7.98 22.78 4.06
C ARG A 210 -7.75 21.27 4.26
N TYR A 211 -7.00 20.86 5.29
CA TYR A 211 -6.80 19.45 5.63
C TYR A 211 -7.85 18.89 6.58
N ALA A 212 -8.72 19.74 7.15
CA ALA A 212 -9.89 19.28 7.87
C ALA A 212 -10.92 18.69 6.90
N GLU A 213 -11.07 19.30 5.72
CA GLU A 213 -11.81 18.73 4.60
C GLU A 213 -11.04 17.52 4.04
N GLY A 214 -11.62 16.32 4.20
CA GLY A 214 -10.96 15.06 3.81
C GLY A 214 -10.10 14.41 4.89
N TYR A 215 -10.12 14.90 6.12
CA TYR A 215 -9.42 14.27 7.25
C TYR A 215 -9.93 12.83 7.48
N LYS A 216 -9.03 11.84 7.44
CA LYS A 216 -9.38 10.43 7.63
C LYS A 216 -8.82 9.90 8.95
N ARG A 217 -9.66 9.35 9.81
CA ARG A 217 -9.23 8.75 11.08
C ARG A 217 -8.30 7.53 10.90
N THR A 218 -8.35 6.89 9.74
CA THR A 218 -7.49 5.75 9.39
C THR A 218 -6.14 6.19 8.78
N ASP A 219 -6.00 7.45 8.37
CA ASP A 219 -4.82 8.03 7.73
C ASP A 219 -4.64 9.50 8.15
N LEU A 220 -4.15 9.69 9.38
CA LEU A 220 -4.16 11.00 10.06
C LEU A 220 -3.13 11.98 9.49
N ALA A 221 -3.41 13.28 9.62
CA ALA A 221 -2.47 14.34 9.29
C ALA A 221 -1.18 14.25 10.12
N ILE A 222 -0.04 14.55 9.48
CA ILE A 222 1.30 14.42 10.07
C ILE A 222 2.03 15.76 10.06
N ARG A 223 2.55 16.15 11.22
CA ARG A 223 3.48 17.28 11.35
C ARG A 223 4.91 16.78 11.55
N ARG A 224 5.81 17.32 10.74
CA ARG A 224 7.27 17.12 10.85
C ARG A 224 7.96 18.47 10.83
N GLY A 225 8.29 18.98 12.02
CA GLY A 225 8.83 20.34 12.18
C GLY A 225 7.88 21.38 11.58
N VAL A 226 8.41 22.14 10.61
CA VAL A 226 7.66 23.18 9.89
C VAL A 226 6.72 22.67 8.81
N ARG A 227 6.73 21.36 8.51
CA ARG A 227 5.94 20.77 7.42
C ARG A 227 4.73 20.02 7.95
N LEU A 228 3.58 20.30 7.35
CA LEU A 228 2.32 19.63 7.61
C LEU A 228 1.87 18.86 6.36
N PHE A 229 1.63 17.57 6.52
CA PHE A 229 1.06 16.68 5.51
C PHE A 229 -0.40 16.39 5.85
N PRO A 230 -1.29 16.30 4.85
CA PRO A 230 -2.71 16.03 5.06
C PRO A 230 -2.98 14.63 5.62
N SER A 231 -2.06 13.69 5.39
CA SER A 231 -2.18 12.30 5.83
C SER A 231 -0.81 11.64 6.07
N PHE A 232 -0.81 10.47 6.71
CA PHE A 232 0.40 9.69 6.96
C PHE A 232 0.91 9.04 5.67
N SER A 233 0.03 8.60 4.79
CA SER A 233 0.43 8.14 3.47
C SER A 233 1.09 9.21 2.60
N ALA A 234 0.56 10.45 2.61
CA ALA A 234 1.18 11.59 1.92
C ALA A 234 2.58 11.88 2.48
N PHE A 235 2.73 11.80 3.81
CA PHE A 235 4.04 11.88 4.45
C PHE A 235 5.01 10.81 3.94
N LEU A 236 4.59 9.53 3.91
CA LEU A 236 5.44 8.42 3.44
C LEU A 236 5.88 8.57 1.99
N LEU A 237 4.94 8.84 1.07
CA LEU A 237 5.28 9.04 -0.33
C LEU A 237 6.20 10.26 -0.51
N GLY A 238 5.91 11.37 0.19
CA GLY A 238 6.79 12.53 0.23
C GLY A 238 8.19 12.25 0.80
N ARG A 239 8.34 11.22 1.65
CA ARG A 239 9.67 10.77 2.12
C ARG A 239 10.43 10.01 1.07
N VAL A 240 9.78 9.05 0.40
CA VAL A 240 10.39 8.28 -0.68
C VAL A 240 10.97 9.21 -1.74
N LEU A 241 10.19 10.20 -2.19
CA LEU A 241 10.58 11.09 -3.27
C LEU A 241 11.70 12.10 -2.93
N ARG A 242 11.88 12.44 -1.65
CA ARG A 242 12.76 13.55 -1.25
C ARG A 242 13.96 13.15 -0.40
N TRP A 243 13.78 12.16 0.48
CA TRP A 243 14.74 11.85 1.54
C TRP A 243 15.24 10.42 1.49
N TRP A 244 14.48 9.52 0.87
CA TRP A 244 14.89 8.15 0.62
C TRP A 244 15.15 7.90 -0.87
N SER A 245 15.53 8.96 -1.59
CA SER A 245 15.76 8.92 -3.03
C SER A 245 17.18 8.54 -3.43
N ASP A 246 18.13 8.71 -2.54
CA ASP A 246 19.57 8.76 -2.86
C ASP A 246 20.28 7.44 -2.53
N GLU A 247 19.54 6.33 -2.54
CA GLU A 247 20.11 4.97 -2.37
C GLU A 247 21.04 4.60 -3.53
N ASP A 248 22.05 3.79 -3.20
CA ASP A 248 23.07 3.40 -4.17
C ASP A 248 22.44 2.63 -5.35
N GLY A 249 22.64 3.20 -6.55
CA GLY A 249 22.15 2.65 -7.80
C GLY A 249 20.66 2.86 -8.10
N VAL A 250 19.94 3.69 -7.34
CA VAL A 250 18.59 4.15 -7.72
C VAL A 250 18.66 5.12 -8.92
N GLY A 251 19.72 5.90 -9.02
CA GLY A 251 19.93 6.84 -10.13
C GLY A 251 18.92 7.99 -10.18
N ASP A 252 18.24 8.31 -9.06
CA ASP A 252 17.32 9.45 -9.01
C ASP A 252 18.07 10.75 -9.30
N LYS A 253 17.60 11.49 -10.30
CA LYS A 253 18.26 12.70 -10.76
C LYS A 253 17.28 13.73 -11.25
N THR A 254 17.67 14.98 -11.10
CA THR A 254 16.96 16.12 -11.68
C THR A 254 17.17 16.14 -13.19
N VAL A 255 16.06 16.07 -13.93
CA VAL A 255 16.02 16.12 -15.40
C VAL A 255 15.84 17.55 -15.87
N LEU A 256 14.90 18.26 -15.24
CA LEU A 256 14.53 19.64 -15.54
C LEU A 256 14.30 20.38 -14.23
N ALA A 257 14.78 21.62 -14.15
CA ALA A 257 14.46 22.55 -13.08
C ALA A 257 14.13 23.90 -13.71
N ALA A 258 13.05 24.52 -13.25
CA ALA A 258 12.62 25.83 -13.72
C ALA A 258 12.18 26.68 -12.54
N HIS A 259 12.67 27.93 -12.49
CA HIS A 259 12.13 28.93 -11.59
C HIS A 259 10.86 29.51 -12.18
N VAL A 260 9.80 29.55 -11.37
CA VAL A 260 8.51 30.10 -11.76
C VAL A 260 8.08 31.11 -10.73
N TYR A 261 7.76 32.31 -11.19
CA TYR A 261 7.29 33.39 -10.32
C TYR A 261 6.02 32.96 -9.57
N ARG A 262 5.96 33.18 -8.25
CA ARG A 262 4.82 32.73 -7.42
C ARG A 262 3.49 33.36 -7.82
N GLY A 263 3.52 34.56 -8.37
CA GLY A 263 2.31 35.23 -8.87
C GLY A 263 1.89 34.77 -10.27
N ASP A 264 2.60 33.83 -10.89
CA ASP A 264 2.16 33.23 -12.15
C ASP A 264 0.92 32.34 -11.88
N PRO A 265 -0.23 32.61 -12.53
CA PRO A 265 -1.45 31.84 -12.30
C PRO A 265 -1.28 30.34 -12.64
N ARG A 266 -0.34 29.99 -13.53
CA ARG A 266 -0.03 28.60 -13.89
C ARG A 266 0.65 27.86 -12.74
N TYR A 267 1.48 28.56 -11.95
CA TYR A 267 2.11 28.00 -10.76
C TYR A 267 1.06 27.66 -9.70
N GLY A 268 0.10 28.56 -9.48
CA GLY A 268 -1.03 28.32 -8.58
C GLY A 268 -1.84 27.09 -9.00
N ARG A 269 -2.20 26.98 -10.28
CA ARG A 269 -2.90 25.82 -10.84
C ARG A 269 -2.17 24.50 -10.61
N LEU A 270 -0.85 24.45 -10.84
CA LEU A 270 -0.07 23.24 -10.57
C LEU A 270 -0.16 22.79 -9.10
N LEU A 271 -0.28 23.72 -8.16
CA LEU A 271 -0.42 23.44 -6.72
C LEU A 271 -1.83 23.08 -6.27
N THR A 272 -2.87 23.41 -7.04
CA THR A 272 -4.27 23.26 -6.59
C THR A 272 -5.11 22.33 -7.46
N ASP A 273 -4.84 22.26 -8.76
CA ASP A 273 -5.65 21.52 -9.71
C ASP A 273 -5.70 20.03 -9.33
N THR A 274 -6.87 19.42 -9.47
CA THR A 274 -7.06 18.01 -9.19
C THR A 274 -6.32 17.18 -10.24
N ILE A 275 -5.54 16.21 -9.79
CA ILE A 275 -4.87 15.23 -10.64
C ILE A 275 -5.57 13.89 -10.42
N THR A 276 -6.16 13.37 -11.48
CA THR A 276 -6.83 12.07 -11.47
C THR A 276 -5.79 10.94 -11.45
N GLU A 277 -6.17 9.77 -10.92
CA GLU A 277 -5.22 8.67 -10.71
C GLU A 277 -4.65 8.08 -12.02
N ASP A 278 -5.33 8.29 -13.15
CA ASP A 278 -4.88 7.95 -14.50
C ASP A 278 -3.80 8.92 -15.03
N LEU A 279 -3.64 10.09 -14.42
CA LEU A 279 -2.57 11.05 -14.75
C LEU A 279 -1.42 11.00 -13.74
N GLY A 280 -1.73 10.79 -12.45
CA GLY A 280 -0.70 10.71 -11.42
C GLY A 280 -1.26 10.67 -9.99
N ILE A 281 -0.36 10.81 -9.02
CA ILE A 281 -0.70 10.94 -7.61
C ILE A 281 -0.17 12.27 -7.09
N ALA A 282 -1.07 13.17 -6.70
CA ALA A 282 -0.72 14.40 -6.02
C ALA A 282 -0.46 14.15 -4.52
N ILE A 283 0.63 14.69 -4.00
CA ILE A 283 1.03 14.63 -2.60
C ILE A 283 1.26 16.06 -2.14
N ASP A 284 0.26 16.60 -1.47
CA ASP A 284 0.30 17.95 -0.95
C ASP A 284 1.00 17.99 0.41
N TYR A 285 1.74 19.06 0.66
CA TYR A 285 2.21 19.41 1.98
C TYR A 285 2.36 20.92 2.10
N ARG A 286 2.31 21.41 3.33
CA ARG A 286 2.39 22.83 3.64
C ARG A 286 3.59 23.09 4.52
N ASP A 287 4.35 24.14 4.21
CA ASP A 287 5.36 24.69 5.09
C ASP A 287 4.76 25.92 5.78
N ASP A 288 4.37 25.75 7.04
CA ASP A 288 3.70 26.76 7.86
C ASP A 288 4.58 27.22 9.03
N ARG A 289 5.89 26.99 8.92
CA ARG A 289 6.90 27.38 9.92
C ARG A 289 6.66 26.83 11.33
N GLY A 290 5.78 25.83 11.47
CA GLY A 290 5.43 25.27 12.78
C GLY A 290 4.11 25.81 13.35
N ASP A 291 3.48 26.78 12.69
CA ASP A 291 2.27 27.45 13.16
C ASP A 291 1.11 27.17 12.21
N LEU A 292 0.06 26.50 12.71
CA LEU A 292 -1.14 26.21 11.94
C LEU A 292 -1.90 27.48 11.52
N ASN A 293 -1.63 28.62 12.16
CA ASN A 293 -2.23 29.92 11.86
C ASN A 293 -1.27 30.86 11.09
N ASP A 294 -0.16 30.34 10.54
CA ASP A 294 0.74 31.17 9.72
C ASP A 294 -0.08 31.86 8.61
N ALA A 295 0.05 33.19 8.54
CA ALA A 295 -0.64 34.02 7.55
C ALA A 295 -0.09 33.83 6.14
N HIS A 296 1.14 33.30 6.01
CA HIS A 296 1.82 33.15 4.72
C HIS A 296 2.43 31.75 4.54
N PRO A 297 1.63 30.68 4.68
CA PRO A 297 2.14 29.33 4.53
C PRO A 297 2.55 29.09 3.08
N ILE A 298 3.54 28.22 2.87
CA ILE A 298 4.00 27.85 1.53
C ILE A 298 3.43 26.47 1.19
N ASP A 299 2.47 26.46 0.27
CA ASP A 299 1.97 25.23 -0.31
C ASP A 299 2.99 24.62 -1.27
N CYS A 300 3.18 23.31 -1.14
CA CYS A 300 4.06 22.51 -1.97
C CYS A 300 3.33 21.23 -2.39
N ARG A 301 3.72 20.69 -3.54
CA ARG A 301 3.14 19.48 -4.10
C ARG A 301 4.23 18.61 -4.71
N PHE A 302 4.14 17.31 -4.50
CA PHE A 302 4.74 16.33 -5.39
C PHE A 302 3.67 15.72 -6.28
N VAL A 303 4.00 15.41 -7.52
CA VAL A 303 3.17 14.65 -8.43
C VAL A 303 3.97 13.43 -8.87
N ILE A 304 3.54 12.25 -8.47
CA ILE A 304 4.10 11.00 -9.01
C ILE A 304 3.42 10.75 -10.35
N VAL A 305 4.21 10.75 -11.41
CA VAL A 305 3.75 10.58 -12.79
C VAL A 305 3.93 9.13 -13.25
N SER A 306 5.01 8.46 -12.80
CA SER A 306 5.28 7.05 -13.08
C SER A 306 5.87 6.34 -11.86
N GLY A 307 5.83 5.01 -11.86
CA GLY A 307 6.39 4.14 -10.83
C GLY A 307 5.36 3.53 -9.87
N PHE A 308 4.21 4.19 -9.69
CA PHE A 308 3.17 3.74 -8.76
C PHE A 308 2.22 2.66 -9.31
N ARG A 309 2.35 2.31 -10.59
CA ARG A 309 1.53 1.29 -11.27
C ARG A 309 2.23 -0.06 -11.34
N CYS A 310 1.46 -1.12 -11.56
CA CYS A 310 1.99 -2.47 -11.76
C CYS A 310 3.04 -2.49 -12.87
N ASN A 311 4.08 -3.31 -12.70
CA ASN A 311 5.18 -3.53 -13.66
C ASN A 311 6.03 -2.31 -14.05
N LYS A 312 5.87 -1.16 -13.39
CA LYS A 312 6.78 -0.02 -13.58
C LYS A 312 8.09 -0.24 -12.83
N THR A 313 9.20 0.06 -13.50
CA THR A 313 10.58 -0.03 -12.99
C THR A 313 11.23 1.34 -12.84
N VAL A 314 10.62 2.38 -13.42
CA VAL A 314 11.08 3.76 -13.39
C VAL A 314 10.04 4.62 -12.68
N ALA A 315 10.52 5.42 -11.73
CA ALA A 315 9.74 6.45 -11.08
C ALA A 315 10.03 7.80 -11.74
N VAL A 316 8.96 8.55 -12.00
CA VAL A 316 9.03 9.94 -12.48
C VAL A 316 8.17 10.78 -11.56
N ASN A 317 8.71 11.88 -11.05
CA ASN A 317 7.96 12.77 -10.21
C ASN A 317 8.27 14.25 -10.49
N LEU A 318 7.25 15.08 -10.30
CA LEU A 318 7.34 16.52 -10.35
C LEU A 318 7.26 17.07 -8.92
N ARG A 319 8.13 18.00 -8.57
CA ARG A 319 8.02 18.80 -7.34
C ARG A 319 7.68 20.23 -7.72
N VAL A 320 6.62 20.76 -7.14
CA VAL A 320 6.16 22.14 -7.31
C VAL A 320 6.17 22.79 -5.93
N GLY A 321 6.95 23.84 -5.75
CA GLY A 321 7.06 24.50 -4.45
C GLY A 321 8.22 25.49 -4.42
N LEU A 322 8.17 26.44 -3.49
CA LEU A 322 9.25 27.42 -3.30
C LEU A 322 9.63 28.22 -4.57
N ALA A 323 8.66 28.50 -5.46
CA ALA A 323 8.90 29.18 -6.74
C ALA A 323 9.77 28.35 -7.72
N GLU A 324 9.77 27.04 -7.56
CA GLU A 324 10.53 26.10 -8.38
C GLU A 324 9.64 24.93 -8.83
N ILE A 325 9.89 24.48 -10.05
CA ILE A 325 9.36 23.23 -10.61
C ILE A 325 10.56 22.34 -10.93
N VAL A 326 10.59 21.14 -10.35
CA VAL A 326 11.67 20.16 -10.54
C VAL A 326 11.08 18.84 -11.01
N LEU A 327 11.52 18.37 -12.18
CA LEU A 327 11.23 17.04 -12.70
C LEU A 327 12.39 16.10 -12.37
N ARG A 328 12.09 14.97 -11.74
CA ARG A 328 13.07 13.92 -11.40
C ARG A 328 12.68 12.57 -11.99
N THR A 329 13.67 11.75 -12.31
CA THR A 329 13.49 10.36 -12.76
C THR A 329 14.56 9.44 -12.19
N THR A 330 14.20 8.17 -11.98
CA THR A 330 15.15 7.08 -11.67
C THR A 330 15.69 6.37 -12.91
N GLU A 331 15.26 6.76 -14.11
CA GLU A 331 15.74 6.16 -15.36
C GLU A 331 17.22 6.48 -15.61
N ALA A 332 18.03 5.48 -15.95
CA ALA A 332 19.42 5.69 -16.39
C ALA A 332 19.44 6.51 -17.70
N SER A 333 20.33 7.51 -17.80
CA SER A 333 20.44 8.30 -19.03
C SER A 333 21.15 7.44 -20.08
N VAL A 334 20.53 7.22 -21.25
CA VAL A 334 21.15 6.43 -22.32
C VAL A 334 21.94 7.27 -23.32
N ALA A 335 21.89 8.59 -23.17
CA ALA A 335 22.58 9.55 -24.04
C ALA A 335 23.14 10.74 -23.26
N ASP A 336 24.01 11.50 -23.93
CA ASP A 336 24.63 12.72 -23.41
C ASP A 336 23.62 13.83 -23.12
N ARG A 337 24.02 14.75 -22.23
CA ARG A 337 23.19 15.87 -21.76
C ARG A 337 22.71 16.80 -22.87
N SER A 338 23.44 16.88 -23.99
CA SER A 338 23.09 17.71 -25.16
C SER A 338 21.94 17.16 -25.99
N ARG A 339 21.55 15.89 -25.81
CA ARG A 339 20.41 15.28 -26.50
C ARG A 339 19.09 15.67 -25.82
N SER A 340 17.99 15.58 -26.57
CA SER A 340 16.64 15.83 -26.05
C SER A 340 16.27 14.87 -24.93
N LEU A 341 15.28 15.24 -24.11
CA LEU A 341 14.81 14.40 -23.01
C LEU A 341 14.29 13.04 -23.50
N ALA A 342 13.56 13.00 -24.61
CA ALA A 342 13.09 11.78 -25.26
C ALA A 342 14.23 10.79 -25.58
N VAL A 343 15.37 11.31 -26.04
CA VAL A 343 16.53 10.49 -26.37
C VAL A 343 17.28 10.04 -25.12
N ARG A 344 17.32 10.88 -24.08
CA ARG A 344 18.04 10.57 -22.83
C ARG A 344 17.26 9.64 -21.91
N PHE A 345 15.94 9.75 -21.91
CA PHE A 345 15.01 9.10 -20.98
C PHE A 345 13.78 8.52 -21.71
N PRO A 346 13.99 7.57 -22.65
CA PRO A 346 12.91 7.02 -23.48
C PRO A 346 11.81 6.28 -22.70
N ILE A 347 12.06 5.82 -21.46
CA ILE A 347 11.05 5.15 -20.62
C ILE A 347 10.21 6.17 -19.86
N SER A 348 10.80 7.31 -19.47
CA SER A 348 10.14 8.40 -18.76
C SER A 348 9.37 9.32 -19.69
N GLU A 349 9.72 9.35 -20.98
CA GLU A 349 9.13 10.24 -21.99
C GLU A 349 7.92 9.72 -22.81
N PRO A 350 7.34 8.52 -22.63
CA PRO A 350 5.99 8.27 -23.14
C PRO A 350 5.00 8.94 -22.17
N LEU A 351 5.01 10.27 -22.15
CA LEU A 351 4.09 11.13 -21.42
C LEU A 351 3.15 11.86 -22.38
#